data_AF-A0A7D6Z9R7-F1
#
_entry.id   AF-A0A7D6Z9R7-F1
#
_cell.length_a   1.000
_cell.length_b   1.000
_cell.length_c   1.000
_cell.angle_alpha   90.00
_cell.angle_beta   90.00
_cell.angle_gamma   90.00
#
_symmetry.space_group_name_H-M   'P 1'
#
loop_
_entity.id
_entity.type
_entity.pdbx_description
1 polymer ?
#
loop_
_entity_poly.entity_id
_entity_poly.type
_entity_poly.pdbx_seq_one_letter_code
_entity_poly.pdbx_strand_id
1 'polypeptide(L)' 'MNRIAETVDQNRGEIPTRRVTVYFEGPGPGDDVILEYAATNAEAWEFASAAVHSGLAVTVDGKVRPDLRRLPCRSLWR' A
#
# COMPACT_ATOMS: atom_id res chain seq x y z
N MET A 1 9.71 -15.10 -34.45
CA MET A 1 10.63 -14.33 -33.59
C MET A 1 9.81 -13.61 -32.52
N ASN A 2 9.81 -14.14 -31.30
CA ASN A 2 9.00 -13.66 -30.18
C ASN A 2 9.54 -12.32 -29.63
N ARG A 3 8.69 -11.28 -29.59
CA ARG A 3 8.91 -10.08 -28.76
C ARG A 3 8.31 -10.36 -27.38
N ILE A 4 9.15 -10.79 -26.45
CA ILE A 4 8.82 -10.85 -25.03
C ILE A 4 9.74 -9.91 -24.27
N ALA A 5 9.15 -9.21 -23.30
CA ALA A 5 9.80 -8.54 -22.17
C ALA A 5 10.50 -7.21 -22.45
N GLU A 6 9.76 -6.10 -22.67
CA GLU A 6 10.32 -4.76 -22.40
C GLU A 6 9.26 -3.64 -22.25
N THR A 7 8.14 -3.93 -21.56
CA THR A 7 7.17 -2.87 -21.19
C THR A 7 6.56 -3.15 -19.81
N VAL A 8 7.40 -3.53 -18.84
CA VAL A 8 6.99 -3.74 -17.45
C VAL A 8 8.10 -3.30 -16.49
N ASP A 9 8.54 -2.03 -16.56
CA ASP A 9 9.51 -1.53 -15.57
C ASP A 9 9.47 -0.03 -15.25
N GLN A 10 8.75 0.82 -15.98
CA GLN A 10 8.95 2.28 -15.85
C GLN A 10 8.46 2.93 -14.54
N ASN A 11 7.80 2.21 -13.63
CA ASN A 11 7.39 2.75 -12.32
C ASN A 11 8.18 2.12 -11.14
N ARG A 12 9.30 1.42 -11.37
CA ARG A 12 10.09 0.75 -10.29
C ARG A 12 10.92 1.70 -9.42
N GLY A 13 11.09 2.97 -9.80
CA GLY A 13 12.02 3.89 -9.16
C GLY A 13 11.44 4.91 -8.18
N GLU A 14 10.12 5.00 -8.02
CA GLU A 14 9.53 6.03 -7.15
C GLU A 14 9.73 5.70 -5.67
N ILE A 15 10.38 6.65 -4.97
CA ILE A 15 10.71 6.57 -3.55
C ILE A 15 9.41 6.65 -2.73
N PRO A 16 9.14 5.68 -1.85
CA PRO A 16 8.03 5.77 -0.92
C PRO A 16 8.16 7.02 -0.03
N THR A 17 7.14 7.86 -0.04
CA THR A 17 7.07 9.10 0.76
C THR A 17 5.91 9.08 1.75
N ARG A 18 5.06 8.06 1.67
CA ARG A 18 3.88 7.89 2.51
C ARG A 18 3.94 6.59 3.29
N ARG A 19 3.48 6.65 4.53
CA ARG A 19 3.16 5.47 5.32
C ARG A 19 1.63 5.31 5.32
N VAL A 20 1.17 4.13 4.96
CA VAL A 20 -0.23 3.70 5.05
C VAL A 20 -0.35 2.79 6.27
N THR A 21 -1.26 3.09 7.18
CA THR A 21 -1.58 2.26 8.33
C THR A 21 -3.02 1.77 8.21
N VAL A 22 -3.22 0.46 8.20
CA VAL A 22 -4.53 -0.20 8.06
C VAL A 22 -4.88 -0.83 9.39
N TYR A 23 -6.11 -0.63 9.84
CA TYR A 23 -6.63 -1.16 11.09
C TYR A 23 -7.67 -2.24 10.77
N PHE A 24 -7.47 -3.42 11.32
CA PHE A 24 -8.44 -4.51 11.28
C PHE A 24 -8.91 -4.78 12.71
N GLU A 25 -10.21 -4.65 12.92
CA GLU A 25 -10.83 -5.02 14.20
C GLU A 25 -10.75 -6.54 14.38
N GLY A 26 -10.26 -6.98 15.53
CA GLY A 26 -10.22 -8.40 15.89
C GLY A 26 -11.57 -8.90 16.44
N PRO A 27 -11.71 -10.21 16.69
CA PRO A 27 -12.94 -10.80 17.22
C PRO A 27 -13.25 -10.39 18.67
N GLY A 28 -12.29 -9.80 19.38
CA GLY A 28 -12.44 -9.34 20.76
C GLY A 28 -11.68 -8.03 21.04
N PRO A 29 -11.97 -7.39 22.20
CA PRO A 29 -11.28 -6.17 22.60
C PRO A 29 -9.77 -6.40 22.74
N GLY A 30 -8.98 -5.63 22.00
CA GLY A 30 -7.51 -5.73 22.02
C GLY A 30 -6.90 -6.67 20.99
N ASP A 31 -7.73 -7.34 20.18
CA ASP A 31 -7.27 -8.21 19.08
C ASP A 31 -7.05 -7.44 17.76
N ASP A 32 -6.95 -6.11 17.83
CA ASP A 32 -6.78 -5.26 16.66
C ASP A 32 -5.45 -5.53 15.95
N VAL A 33 -5.53 -5.77 14.64
CA VAL A 33 -4.35 -5.96 13.80
C VAL A 33 -4.06 -4.67 13.05
N ILE A 34 -2.85 -4.15 13.23
CA ILE A 34 -2.35 -2.95 12.55
C ILE A 34 -1.31 -3.36 11.53
N LEU A 35 -1.53 -3.01 10.26
CA LEU A 35 -0.57 -3.22 9.18
C LEU A 35 -0.03 -1.88 8.69
N GLU A 36 1.30 -1.74 8.65
CA GLU A 36 1.95 -0.53 8.14
C GLU A 36 2.72 -0.81 6.85
N TYR A 37 2.58 0.08 5.87
CA TYR A 37 3.23 -0.02 4.58
C TYR A 37 3.83 1.30 4.12
N ALA A 38 4.99 1.23 3.46
CA ALA A 38 5.54 2.34 2.71
C ALA A 38 4.94 2.38 1.29
N ALA A 39 4.51 3.54 0.84
CA ALA A 39 3.88 3.76 -0.46
C ALA A 39 4.36 5.08 -1.09
N THR A 40 4.26 5.19 -2.41
CA THR A 40 4.30 6.49 -3.07
C THR A 40 3.02 7.28 -2.76
N ASN A 41 2.99 8.56 -3.14
CA ASN A 41 1.80 9.38 -2.94
C ASN A 41 0.59 8.82 -3.72
N ALA A 42 0.81 8.46 -4.99
CA ALA A 42 -0.22 7.86 -5.84
C ALA A 42 -0.72 6.52 -5.27
N GLU A 43 0.20 5.61 -4.91
CA GLU A 43 -0.15 4.31 -4.32
C GLU A 43 -0.95 4.47 -3.02
N ALA A 44 -0.57 5.42 -2.16
CA ALA A 44 -1.29 5.68 -0.92
C ALA A 44 -2.71 6.20 -1.16
N TRP A 45 -2.91 7.05 -2.18
CA TRP A 45 -4.22 7.58 -2.53
C TRP A 45 -5.14 6.49 -3.10
N GLU A 46 -4.65 5.67 -4.03
CA GLU A 46 -5.40 4.56 -4.61
C GLU A 46 -5.82 3.56 -3.52
N PHE A 47 -4.87 3.16 -2.68
CA PHE A 47 -5.14 2.23 -1.59
C PHE A 47 -6.14 2.79 -0.59
N ALA A 48 -5.95 4.03 -0.13
CA ALA A 48 -6.86 4.64 0.84
C ALA A 48 -8.29 4.74 0.28
N SER A 49 -8.42 5.08 -1.01
CA SER A 49 -9.71 5.16 -1.68
C SER A 49 -10.44 3.81 -1.72
N ALA A 50 -9.71 2.72 -2.02
CA ALA A 50 -10.25 1.37 -2.02
C ALA A 50 -10.54 0.82 -0.61
N ALA A 51 -9.66 1.09 0.35
CA ALA A 51 -9.82 0.69 1.74
C ALA A 51 -11.08 1.32 2.35
N VAL A 52 -11.27 2.62 2.15
CA VAL A 52 -12.49 3.34 2.58
C VAL A 52 -13.74 2.77 1.91
N HIS A 53 -13.70 2.49 0.59
CA HIS A 53 -14.82 1.84 -0.10
C HIS A 53 -15.13 0.45 0.45
N SER A 54 -14.13 -0.25 1.00
CA SER A 54 -14.28 -1.57 1.61
C SER A 54 -14.67 -1.51 3.09
N GLY A 55 -14.85 -0.31 3.66
CA GLY A 55 -15.18 -0.11 5.07
C GLY A 55 -13.99 -0.28 6.03
N LEU A 56 -12.75 -0.31 5.52
CA LEU A 56 -11.56 -0.42 6.35
C LEU A 56 -11.15 0.95 6.89
N ALA A 57 -10.78 0.98 8.17
CA ALA A 57 -10.11 2.13 8.75
C ALA A 57 -8.66 2.19 8.26
N VAL A 58 -8.27 3.35 7.73
CA VAL A 58 -6.92 3.59 7.19
C VAL A 58 -6.46 5.00 7.53
N THR A 59 -5.16 5.15 7.81
CA THR A 59 -4.51 6.45 7.91
C THR A 59 -3.32 6.54 6.96
N VAL A 60 -3.02 7.75 6.49
CA VAL A 60 -1.88 8.03 5.62
C VAL A 60 -1.11 9.22 6.17
N ASP A 61 0.20 9.04 6.40
CA ASP A 61 1.09 10.12 6.83
C ASP A 61 2.47 10.07 6.14
N GLY A 62 3.36 11.00 6.49
CA GLY A 62 4.72 11.08 5.94
C GLY A 62 5.78 10.36 6.77
N LYS A 63 5.41 9.59 7.80
CA LYS A 63 6.34 8.96 8.75
C LYS A 63 6.87 7.64 8.22
N VAL A 64 7.46 7.68 7.02
CA VAL A 64 8.10 6.51 6.40
C VAL A 64 9.37 6.15 7.17
N ARG A 65 9.51 4.87 7.49
CA ARG A 65 10.71 4.31 8.12
C ARG A 65 11.39 3.30 7.17
N PRO A 66 12.73 3.13 7.25
CA PRO A 66 13.45 2.24 6.34
C PRO A 66 13.03 0.77 6.41
N ASP A 67 12.49 0.33 7.54
CA ASP A 67 12.04 -1.03 7.82
C ASP A 67 10.61 -1.33 7.33
N LEU A 68 9.86 -0.31 6.91
CA LEU A 68 8.50 -0.50 6.44
C LEU A 68 8.48 -1.29 5.14
N ARG A 69 7.64 -2.33 5.13
CA ARG A 69 7.38 -3.10 3.93
C ARG A 69 6.66 -2.21 2.91
N ARG A 70 7.08 -2.27 1.64
CA ARG A 70 6.38 -1.56 0.57
C ARG A 70 4.97 -2.14 0.38
N LEU A 71 4.01 -1.28 0.05
CA LEU A 71 2.62 -1.67 -0.20
C LEU A 71 2.57 -2.76 -1.31
N PRO A 72 1.86 -3.88 -1.10
CA PRO A 72 1.87 -5.02 -2.03
C PRO A 72 1.07 -4.78 -3.34
N CYS A 73 0.57 -3.57 -3.60
CA CYS A 73 -0.48 -3.30 -4.59
C CYS A 73 -0.06 -3.27 -6.07
N ARG A 74 1.20 -3.50 -6.45
CA ARG A 74 1.62 -3.30 -7.85
C ARG A 74 1.05 -4.31 -8.86
N SER A 75 0.41 -5.39 -8.41
CA SER A 75 -0.17 -6.44 -9.26
C SER A 75 -1.66 -6.72 -9.03
N LEU A 76 -2.31 -6.05 -8.08
CA LEU A 76 -3.68 -6.39 -7.67
C LEU A 76 -4.77 -5.58 -8.41
N TRP A 77 -4.38 -4.58 -9.22
CA TRP A 77 -5.30 -3.65 -9.90
C TRP A 77 -5.26 -3.76 -11.43
N ARG A 78 -4.96 -4.94 -11.97
CA ARG A 78 -5.08 -5.21 -13.42
C ARG A 78 -6.47 -5.66 -13.81
#